data_AF-A0A9Q3P8K2-F1
#
_entry.id   AF-A0A9Q3P8K2-F1
#
_cell.length_a   1.000
_cell.length_b   1.000
_cell.length_c   1.000
_cell.angle_alpha   90.00
_cell.angle_beta   90.00
_cell.angle_gamma   90.00
#
_symmetry.space_group_name_H-M   'P 1'
#
loop_
_entity.id
_entity.type
_entity.pdbx_description
1 polymer ?
#
loop_
_entity_poly.entity_id
_entity_poly.type
_entity_poly.pdbx_seq_one_letter_code
_entity_poly.pdbx_strand_id
1 'polypeptide(L)'
;MAREMLVEGNMPPHFWQYAYANACFIHNCLPNSCCPESSPYKELYGRCPSVAAIYPFGVEAIVHVPAPQQSDKLHPRGTVLRTESIFAQETAEIDSLPLPKDVSIPQHLGRIDTTGGRRAWLN
;
A
#
# COMPACT_ATOMS: atom_id res chain seq x y z
N MET A 1 3.42 -9.62 5.72
CA MET A 1 3.40 -8.14 5.82
C MET A 1 2.05 -7.63 6.33
N ALA A 2 0.94 -7.80 5.61
CA ALA A 2 -0.35 -7.18 5.98
C ALA A 2 -0.88 -7.52 7.39
N ARG A 3 -0.86 -8.79 7.80
CA ARG A 3 -1.31 -9.21 9.14
C ARG A 3 -0.50 -8.54 10.25
N GLU A 4 0.83 -8.51 10.11
CA GLU A 4 1.73 -7.88 11.09
C GLU A 4 1.49 -6.37 11.17
N MET A 5 1.22 -5.70 10.04
CA MET A 5 0.86 -4.28 10.01
C MET A 5 -0.41 -3.99 10.82
N LEU A 6 -1.45 -4.83 10.72
CA LEU A 6 -2.68 -4.66 11.51
C LEU A 6 -2.43 -4.82 13.02
N VAL A 7 -1.62 -5.81 13.39
CA VAL A 7 -1.28 -6.09 14.80
C VAL A 7 -0.43 -4.95 15.38
N GLU A 8 0.62 -4.54 14.67
CA GLU A 8 1.53 -3.46 15.07
C GLU A 8 0.82 -2.11 15.16
N GLY A 9 -0.04 -1.80 14.18
CA GLY A 9 -0.81 -0.57 14.15
C GLY A 9 -2.00 -0.54 15.12
N ASN A 10 -2.26 -1.64 15.84
CA ASN A 10 -3.45 -1.84 16.67
C ASN A 10 -4.76 -1.46 15.93
N MET A 11 -4.85 -1.85 14.66
CA MET A 11 -5.96 -1.48 13.79
C MET A 11 -7.05 -2.56 13.80
N PRO A 12 -8.33 -2.17 13.79
CA PRO A 12 -9.44 -3.10 13.64
C PRO A 12 -9.31 -4.01 12.41
N PRO A 13 -9.82 -5.26 12.47
CA PRO A 13 -9.72 -6.21 11.36
C PRO A 13 -10.34 -5.74 10.04
N HIS A 14 -11.32 -4.82 10.07
CA HIS A 14 -11.94 -4.30 8.85
C HIS A 14 -11.00 -3.44 8.00
N PHE A 15 -9.86 -2.98 8.54
CA PHE A 15 -8.83 -2.28 7.78
C PHE A 15 -7.89 -3.19 6.97
N TRP A 16 -8.18 -4.49 6.89
CA TRP A 16 -7.33 -5.45 6.19
C TRP A 16 -7.04 -5.05 4.74
N GLN A 17 -8.02 -4.48 4.03
CA GLN A 17 -7.87 -4.10 2.63
C GLN A 17 -6.75 -3.06 2.46
N TYR A 18 -6.72 -2.06 3.34
CA TYR A 18 -5.67 -1.04 3.34
C TYR A 18 -4.32 -1.61 3.75
N ALA A 19 -4.27 -2.51 4.74
CA ALA A 19 -3.03 -3.17 5.12
C ALA A 19 -2.45 -4.00 3.97
N TYR A 20 -3.30 -4.70 3.20
CA TYR A 20 -2.89 -5.43 2.01
C TYR A 20 -2.40 -4.50 0.91
N ALA A 21 -3.10 -3.41 0.63
CA ALA A 21 -2.67 -2.43 -0.38
C ALA A 21 -1.29 -1.83 -0.04
N ASN A 22 -1.08 -1.40 1.22
CA ASN A 22 0.23 -0.90 1.68
C ASN A 22 1.31 -1.98 1.56
N ALA A 23 1.02 -3.22 1.94
CA ALA A 23 1.96 -4.32 1.84
C ALA A 23 2.36 -4.62 0.38
N CYS A 24 1.40 -4.63 -0.55
CA CYS A 24 1.66 -4.81 -1.98
C CYS A 24 2.51 -3.65 -2.53
N PHE A 25 2.20 -2.41 -2.15
CA PHE A 25 2.99 -1.26 -2.56
C PHE A 25 4.44 -1.36 -2.09
N ILE A 26 4.65 -1.59 -0.79
CA ILE A 26 5.99 -1.75 -0.22
C ILE A 26 6.73 -2.90 -0.90
N HIS A 27 6.05 -4.03 -1.11
CA HIS A 27 6.64 -5.18 -1.79
C HIS A 27 7.09 -4.87 -3.22
N ASN A 28 6.32 -4.08 -3.97
CA ASN A 28 6.65 -3.67 -5.33
C ASN A 28 7.72 -2.57 -5.40
N CYS A 29 7.91 -1.81 -4.32
CA CYS A 29 8.96 -0.81 -4.21
C CYS A 29 10.32 -1.41 -3.86
N LEU A 30 10.33 -2.59 -3.23
CA LEU A 30 11.55 -3.30 -2.84
C LEU A 30 12.08 -4.17 -3.98
N PRO A 31 13.41 -4.36 -4.06
CA PRO A 31 13.99 -5.39 -4.92
C PRO A 31 13.52 -6.77 -4.46
N ASN A 32 13.28 -7.66 -5.41
CA ASN A 32 12.84 -9.02 -5.13
C ASN A 32 13.64 -10.02 -5.97
N SER A 33 13.40 -11.32 -5.78
CA SER A 33 14.14 -12.36 -6.52
C SER A 33 13.97 -12.28 -8.04
N CYS A 34 12.90 -11.67 -8.54
CA CYS A 34 12.64 -11.48 -9.97
C CYS A 34 13.35 -10.23 -10.51
N CYS A 35 13.48 -9.19 -9.70
CA CYS A 35 14.16 -7.94 -10.00
C CYS A 35 15.23 -7.68 -8.92
N PRO A 36 16.41 -8.32 -9.00
CA PRO A 36 17.44 -8.18 -7.96
C PRO A 36 18.15 -6.83 -8.00
N GLU A 37 18.31 -6.24 -9.19
CA GLU A 37 19.02 -4.96 -9.42
C GLU A 37 18.08 -3.73 -9.47
N SER A 38 16.77 -3.95 -9.41
CA SER A 38 15.73 -2.92 -9.53
C SER A 38 14.49 -3.26 -8.71
N SER A 39 13.42 -2.47 -8.77
CA SER A 39 12.14 -2.82 -8.13
C SER A 39 11.06 -3.01 -9.18
N PRO A 40 10.06 -3.89 -8.94
CA PRO A 40 8.92 -4.05 -9.84
C PRO A 40 8.25 -2.72 -10.21
N TYR A 41 8.17 -1.79 -9.25
CA TYR A 41 7.66 -0.44 -9.49
C TYR A 41 8.48 0.32 -10.52
N LYS A 42 9.82 0.27 -10.43
CA LYS A 42 10.72 0.93 -11.37
C LYS A 42 10.67 0.31 -12.76
N GLU A 43 10.57 -1.01 -12.86
CA GLU A 43 10.43 -1.71 -14.15
C GLU A 43 9.09 -1.37 -14.81
N LEU A 44 8.01 -1.27 -14.03
CA LEU A 44 6.67 -1.01 -14.56
C LEU A 44 6.45 0.44 -14.99
N TYR A 45 6.93 1.40 -14.19
CA TYR A 45 6.67 2.84 -14.40
C TYR A 45 7.88 3.62 -14.90
N GLY A 46 9.04 3.00 -15.04
CA GLY A 46 10.29 3.64 -15.48
C GLY A 46 10.85 4.66 -14.48
N ARG A 47 10.28 4.77 -13.28
CA ARG A 47 10.65 5.75 -12.24
C ARG A 47 10.88 5.07 -10.90
N CYS A 48 11.85 5.55 -10.12
CA CYS A 48 12.03 5.06 -8.76
C CYS A 48 10.85 5.48 -7.87
N PRO A 49 10.35 4.61 -6.98
CA PRO A 49 9.33 4.99 -6.02
C PRO A 49 9.87 6.03 -5.04
N SER A 50 9.04 7.00 -4.63
CA SER A 50 9.42 7.99 -3.63
C SER A 50 9.36 7.37 -2.23
N VAL A 51 10.52 7.10 -1.63
CA VAL A 51 10.58 6.52 -0.27
C VAL A 51 10.14 7.53 0.80
N ALA A 52 10.21 8.83 0.50
CA ALA A 52 9.81 9.89 1.43
C ALA A 52 8.32 9.85 1.81
N ALA A 53 7.49 9.24 0.97
CA ALA A 53 6.05 9.10 1.21
C ALA A 53 5.67 7.81 1.96
N ILE A 54 6.64 6.92 2.24
CA ILE A 54 6.38 5.66 2.95
C ILE A 54 6.50 5.91 4.44
N TYR A 55 5.37 5.88 5.16
CA TYR A 55 5.40 5.78 6.62
C TYR A 55 4.72 4.49 7.12
N PRO A 56 4.96 4.12 8.39
CA PRO A 56 4.37 2.93 8.98
C PRO A 56 2.84 2.96 8.97
N PHE A 57 2.25 1.81 8.66
CA PHE A 57 0.80 1.62 8.74
C PHE A 57 0.30 1.80 10.18
N GLY A 58 -0.82 2.50 10.38
CA GLY A 58 -1.40 2.71 11.70
C GLY A 58 -0.69 3.77 12.56
N VAL A 59 0.25 4.53 11.98
CA VAL A 59 0.89 5.65 12.68
C VAL A 59 -0.14 6.72 13.04
N GLU A 60 0.06 7.34 14.20
CA GLU A 60 -0.75 8.47 14.66
C GLU A 60 -0.46 9.71 13.82
N ALA A 61 -1.52 10.32 13.29
CA ALA A 61 -1.47 11.56 12.53
C ALA A 61 -2.46 12.57 13.11
N ILE A 62 -2.06 13.84 13.10
CA ILE A 62 -2.93 14.94 13.48
C ILE A 62 -3.69 15.37 12.22
N VAL A 63 -4.99 15.11 12.18
CA VAL A 63 -5.85 15.49 11.06
C VAL A 63 -6.54 16.81 11.37
N HIS A 64 -6.59 17.69 10.37
CA HIS A 64 -7.27 18.98 10.50
C HIS A 64 -8.77 18.79 10.64
N VAL A 65 -9.36 19.39 11.68
CA VAL A 65 -10.81 19.41 11.89
C VAL A 65 -11.42 20.56 11.08
N PRO A 66 -12.32 20.29 10.11
CA PRO A 66 -12.96 21.33 9.31
C PRO A 66 -13.75 22.34 10.14
N ALA A 67 -13.79 23.60 9.72
CA ALA A 67 -14.50 24.68 10.42
C ALA A 67 -15.98 24.38 10.79
N PRO A 68 -16.78 23.69 9.95
CA PRO A 68 -18.18 23.37 10.30
C PRO A 68 -18.33 22.41 11.50
N GLN A 69 -17.29 21.63 11.82
CA GLN A 69 -17.28 20.70 12.96
C GLN A 69 -16.66 21.33 14.22
N GLN A 70 -16.18 22.57 14.15
CA GLN A 70 -15.65 23.29 15.29
C GLN A 70 -16.80 23.99 16.01
N SER A 71 -17.02 23.66 17.28
CA SER A 71 -18.08 24.31 18.07
C SER A 71 -17.77 25.78 18.37
N ASP A 72 -16.50 26.12 18.56
CA ASP A 72 -16.03 27.46 18.98
C ASP A 72 -14.66 27.80 18.40
N LYS A 73 -14.28 29.09 18.44
CA LYS A 73 -12.96 29.58 17.97
C LYS A 73 -11.76 28.94 18.68
N LEU A 74 -11.97 28.51 19.93
CA LEU A 74 -10.97 27.87 20.77
C LEU A 74 -11.01 26.34 20.68
N HIS A 75 -11.89 25.77 19.84
CA HIS A 75 -11.94 24.33 19.64
C HIS A 75 -10.61 23.83 19.06
N PRO A 76 -10.08 22.68 19.52
CA PRO A 76 -8.90 22.06 18.92
C PRO A 76 -9.06 21.90 17.41
N ARG A 77 -8.08 22.39 16.65
CA ARG A 77 -8.08 22.35 15.18
C ARG A 77 -7.50 21.06 14.60
N GLY A 78 -7.04 20.17 15.49
CA GLY A 78 -6.43 18.90 15.15
C GLY A 78 -6.98 17.79 16.03
N THR A 79 -7.27 16.64 15.42
CA THR A 79 -7.62 15.40 16.12
C THR A 79 -6.60 14.34 15.77
N VAL A 80 -6.13 13.61 16.78
CA VAL A 80 -5.22 12.48 16.57
C VAL A 80 -6.04 11.31 16.05
N LEU A 81 -5.70 10.83 14.85
CA LEU A 81 -6.28 9.64 14.23
C LEU A 81 -5.16 8.68 13.83
N ARG A 82 -5.49 7.40 13.66
CA ARG A 82 -4.55 6.43 13.07
C ARG A 82 -4.74 6.41 11.57
N THR A 83 -3.62 6.39 10.85
CA THR A 83 -3.63 6.36 9.39
C THR A 83 -3.94 4.94 8.89
N GLU A 84 -4.92 4.84 8.00
CA GLU A 84 -5.26 3.59 7.32
C GLU A 84 -4.28 3.33 6.16
N SER A 85 -3.79 4.40 5.54
CA SER A 85 -2.73 4.41 4.54
C SER A 85 -2.41 5.87 4.21
N ILE A 86 -1.17 6.13 3.82
CA ILE A 86 -0.64 7.48 3.54
C ILE A 86 -0.55 7.70 2.03
N PHE A 87 -0.81 6.65 1.25
CA PHE A 87 -0.74 6.70 -0.20
C PHE A 87 -1.98 7.35 -0.83
N ALA A 88 -2.86 8.05 -0.11
CA ALA A 88 -4.03 8.68 -0.73
C ALA A 88 -3.65 9.62 -1.89
N GLN A 89 -2.52 10.32 -1.79
CA GLN A 89 -2.02 11.18 -2.89
C GLN A 89 -1.28 10.37 -3.97
N GLU A 90 -0.48 9.38 -3.59
CA GLU A 90 0.34 8.62 -4.55
C GLU A 90 -0.45 7.49 -5.26
N THR A 91 -1.52 6.97 -4.65
CA THR A 91 -2.50 6.07 -5.31
C THR A 91 -3.26 6.80 -6.40
N ALA A 92 -3.72 8.02 -6.16
CA ALA A 92 -4.37 8.83 -7.19
C ALA A 92 -3.41 9.11 -8.36
N GLU A 93 -2.12 9.33 -8.06
CA GLU A 93 -1.10 9.49 -9.08
C GLU A 93 -0.83 8.17 -9.83
N ILE A 94 -0.70 7.04 -9.13
CA ILE A 94 -0.50 5.70 -9.73
C ILE A 94 -1.70 5.27 -10.56
N ASP A 95 -2.93 5.50 -10.09
CA ASP A 95 -4.17 5.21 -10.80
C ASP A 95 -4.32 6.11 -12.05
N SER A 96 -3.68 7.28 -12.04
CA SER A 96 -3.60 8.16 -13.21
C SER A 96 -2.49 7.78 -14.20
N LEU A 97 -1.51 6.97 -13.77
CA LEU A 97 -0.48 6.46 -14.68
C LEU A 97 -1.13 5.46 -15.64
N PRO A 98 -0.92 5.60 -16.96
CA PRO A 98 -1.41 4.63 -17.91
C PRO A 98 -0.76 3.28 -17.60
N LEU A 99 -1.58 2.29 -17.23
CA LEU A 99 -1.13 0.90 -17.24
C LEU A 99 -0.55 0.62 -18.63
N PRO A 100 0.68 0.07 -18.74
CA PRO A 100 1.27 -0.17 -20.05
C PRO A 100 0.34 -1.09 -20.84
N LYS A 101 -0.09 -0.64 -22.03
CA LYS A 101 -1.07 -1.36 -22.87
C LYS A 101 -0.56 -2.75 -23.30
N ASP A 102 0.75 -2.94 -23.26
CA ASP A 102 1.47 -4.16 -23.59
C ASP A 102 2.41 -4.58 -22.44
N VAL A 103 1.92 -4.67 -21.18
CA VAL A 103 2.68 -5.40 -20.16
C VAL A 103 2.76 -6.86 -20.61
N SER A 104 3.84 -7.17 -21.33
CA SER A 104 4.29 -8.53 -21.54
C SER A 104 4.72 -9.03 -20.17
N ILE A 105 3.77 -9.61 -19.41
CA ILE A 105 4.08 -10.30 -18.16
C ILE A 105 5.22 -11.26 -18.52
N PRO A 106 6.43 -11.06 -17.98
CA PRO A 106 7.56 -11.89 -18.38
C PRO A 106 7.18 -13.35 -18.16
N GLN A 107 7.35 -14.22 -19.15
CA GLN A 107 6.89 -15.62 -19.07
C GLN A 107 7.46 -16.38 -17.86
N HIS A 108 8.58 -15.91 -17.29
CA HIS A 108 9.19 -16.44 -16.07
C HIS A 108 8.50 -15.98 -14.77
N LEU A 109 7.70 -14.91 -14.82
CA LEU A 109 6.80 -14.47 -13.76
C LEU A 109 5.54 -15.35 -13.88
N GLY A 110 5.69 -16.59 -13.43
CA GLY A 110 4.76 -17.68 -13.64
C GLY A 110 3.30 -17.25 -13.46
N ARG A 111 2.50 -17.58 -14.47
CA ARG A 111 1.05 -17.69 -14.42
C ARG A 111 0.64 -18.16 -13.01
N ILE A 112 0.06 -17.28 -12.21
CA ILE A 112 -0.58 -17.72 -10.96
C ILE A 112 -1.83 -18.42 -11.45
N ASP A 113 -1.76 -19.75 -11.54
CA ASP A 113 -2.85 -20.57 -12.04
C ASP A 113 -4.09 -20.35 -11.16
N THR A 114 -5.02 -19.51 -11.59
CA THR A 114 -6.30 -19.26 -10.92
C THR A 114 -7.31 -20.37 -11.16
N THR A 115 -6.96 -21.41 -11.91
CA THR A 115 -7.71 -22.65 -11.98
C THR A 115 -7.36 -23.55 -10.80
N GLY A 116 -8.34 -23.71 -9.90
CA GLY A 116 -8.25 -24.54 -8.70
C GLY A 116 -7.61 -25.91 -8.94
N GLY A 117 -6.66 -26.25 -8.08
CA GLY A 117 -6.04 -27.55 -8.04
C GLY A 117 -5.39 -27.73 -6.68
N ARG A 118 -6.01 -28.57 -5.85
CA ARG A 118 -5.50 -29.04 -4.56
C ARG A 118 -4.00 -29.34 -4.68
N ARG A 119 -3.16 -28.67 -3.90
CA ARG A 119 -1.82 -29.19 -3.60
C ARG A 119 -1.83 -29.68 -2.16
N ALA A 120 -1.60 -30.98 -2.06
CA ALA A 120 -1.53 -31.75 -0.84
C ALA A 120 -0.42 -31.22 0.06
N TRP A 121 -0.74 -31.03 1.34
CA TRP A 121 0.23 -31.02 2.41
C TRP A 121 0.47 -32.48 2.81
N LEU A 122 1.49 -33.11 2.21
CA LEU A 122 2.08 -34.37 2.68
C LEU A 122 3.59 -34.32 2.45
N ASN A 123 4.31 -33.85 3.46
CA ASN A 123 5.33 -34.59 4.23
C ASN A 123 6.13 -33.61 5.08
#